data_AF-A0A820WMS9-F1
#
_entry.id   AF-A0A820WMS9-F1
#
_cell.length_a   1.000
_cell.length_b   1.000
_cell.length_c   1.000
_cell.angle_alpha   90.00
_cell.angle_beta   90.00
_cell.angle_gamma   90.00
#
_symmetry.space_group_name_H-M   'P 1'
#
loop_
_entity.id
_entity.type
_entity.pdbx_description
1 polymer ?
#
loop_
_entity_poly.entity_id
_entity_poly.type
_entity_poly.pdbx_seq_one_letter_code
_entity_poly.pdbx_strand_id
1 'polypeptide(L)'
;MKYQYGYYLHGRSPHETTDVNVKDMMLNLKRESEEKIGRRGLEPNSDDQMYIVKVDRTFRSQYELLLRSYQSRILTRSNKKIEERESEILLASYRGLNEFLCAFINRSLPTYNYIIRPRWMLEKLLNCEFRSTRTSELLDKTDSIFYIDPDRNFAKTIFAGYENSLFIWNMATFLFIDYFAFNYVLAAIITYLLNLIAVQMRQSLGQQNLAKKTLIPKNFLI
;
A
#
# COMPACT_ATOMS: atom_id res chain seq x y z
N MET A 1 -12.14 -6.53 14.76
CA MET A 1 -10.91 -7.29 14.46
C MET A 1 -9.92 -6.38 13.76
N LYS A 2 -8.66 -6.34 14.20
CA LYS A 2 -7.62 -5.53 13.53
C LYS A 2 -6.90 -6.42 12.52
N TYR A 3 -6.88 -6.02 11.25
CA TYR A 3 -6.13 -6.71 10.21
C TYR A 3 -4.62 -6.64 10.53
N GLN A 4 -3.95 -7.78 10.50
CA GLN A 4 -2.49 -7.93 10.65
C GLN A 4 -1.79 -8.19 9.32
N TYR A 5 -2.57 -8.31 8.24
CA TYR A 5 -2.08 -8.60 6.91
C TYR A 5 -2.09 -7.36 6.04
N GLY A 6 -1.10 -7.25 5.16
CA GLY A 6 -0.98 -6.20 4.17
C GLY A 6 0.01 -6.56 3.07
N TYR A 7 0.33 -5.58 2.24
CA TYR A 7 1.35 -5.69 1.20
C TYR A 7 2.47 -4.69 1.50
N TYR A 8 3.70 -5.06 1.20
CA TYR A 8 4.86 -4.19 1.30
C TYR A 8 5.63 -4.23 -0.02
N LEU A 9 5.97 -3.03 -0.51
CA LEU A 9 6.79 -2.83 -1.69
C LEU A 9 8.08 -2.16 -1.22
N HIS A 10 9.23 -2.81 -1.45
CA HIS A 10 10.50 -2.37 -0.86
C HIS A 10 10.99 -1.05 -1.45
N GLY A 11 10.87 -0.85 -2.77
CA GLY A 11 11.01 0.45 -3.44
C GLY A 11 12.33 1.21 -3.24
N ARG A 12 13.34 0.63 -2.58
CA ARG A 12 14.61 1.29 -2.28
C ARG A 12 15.53 1.19 -3.48
N SER A 13 15.96 2.35 -4.00
CA SER A 13 16.99 2.40 -5.04
C SER A 13 18.34 1.93 -4.48
N PRO A 14 19.06 1.05 -5.19
CA PRO A 14 20.44 0.71 -4.83
C PRO A 14 21.44 1.80 -5.29
N HIS A 15 20.98 2.78 -6.08
CA HIS A 15 21.77 3.92 -6.55
C HIS A 15 21.67 5.10 -5.59
N GLU A 16 22.72 5.93 -5.56
CA GLU A 16 22.80 7.13 -4.70
C GLU A 16 21.75 8.20 -5.04
N THR A 17 21.38 8.30 -6.32
CA THR A 17 20.42 9.28 -6.82
C THR A 17 19.28 8.60 -7.56
N THR A 18 18.07 9.14 -7.41
CA THR A 18 16.86 8.66 -8.08
C THR A 18 16.50 9.50 -9.30
N ASP A 19 16.83 10.80 -9.28
CA ASP A 19 16.59 11.73 -10.38
C ASP A 19 17.86 11.84 -11.23
N VAL A 20 17.85 11.14 -12.37
CA VAL A 20 19.02 11.06 -13.26
C VAL A 20 18.60 11.30 -14.70
N ASN A 21 19.52 11.85 -15.50
CA ASN A 21 19.31 11.95 -16.94
C ASN A 21 19.31 10.56 -17.60
N VAL A 22 18.86 10.47 -18.86
CA VAL A 22 18.77 9.19 -19.58
C VAL A 22 20.13 8.48 -19.70
N LYS A 23 21.23 9.23 -19.84
CA LYS A 23 22.59 8.67 -19.94
C LYS A 23 23.01 8.00 -18.64
N ASP A 24 22.79 8.66 -17.52
CA ASP A 24 23.10 8.16 -16.19
C ASP A 24 22.17 6.99 -15.82
N MET A 25 20.90 7.04 -16.25
CA MET A 25 19.97 5.91 -16.15
C MET A 25 20.51 4.67 -16.90
N MET A 26 20.97 4.82 -18.15
CA MET A 26 21.57 3.72 -18.91
C MET A 26 22.84 3.19 -18.24
N LEU A 27 23.67 4.06 -17.67
CA LEU A 27 24.85 3.66 -16.93
C LEU A 27 24.50 2.86 -15.67
N ASN A 28 23.48 3.30 -14.94
CA ASN A 28 22.97 2.59 -13.76
C ASN A 28 22.41 1.21 -14.12
N LEU A 29 21.63 1.12 -15.20
CA LEU A 29 21.15 -0.17 -15.72
C LEU A 29 22.29 -1.10 -16.15
N LYS A 30 23.34 -0.55 -16.78
CA LYS A 30 24.54 -1.32 -17.15
C LYS A 30 25.26 -1.84 -15.91
N ARG A 31 25.45 -1.01 -14.88
CA ARG A 31 26.06 -1.43 -13.61
C ARG A 31 25.25 -2.50 -12.89
N GLU A 32 23.92 -2.42 -12.92
CA GLU A 32 23.05 -3.48 -12.41
C GLU A 32 23.22 -4.78 -13.21
N SER A 33 23.27 -4.71 -14.55
CA SER A 33 23.46 -5.89 -15.41
C SER A 33 24.83 -6.56 -15.23
N GLU A 34 25.84 -5.78 -14.85
CA GLU A 34 27.21 -6.25 -14.54
C GLU A 34 27.37 -6.66 -13.07
N GLU A 35 26.29 -6.68 -12.28
CA GLU A 35 26.28 -7.00 -10.84
C GLU A 35 27.29 -6.17 -9.99
N LYS A 36 27.62 -4.95 -10.45
CA LYS A 36 28.56 -4.05 -9.75
C LYS A 36 27.93 -3.31 -8.57
N ILE A 37 26.62 -3.42 -8.40
CA ILE A 37 25.80 -2.72 -7.40
C ILE A 37 24.90 -3.75 -6.72
N GLY A 38 24.53 -3.48 -5.46
CA GLY A 38 23.60 -4.32 -4.71
C GLY A 38 22.26 -4.52 -5.44
N ARG A 39 21.66 -5.69 -5.26
CA ARG A 39 20.36 -6.02 -5.83
C ARG A 39 19.23 -5.24 -5.15
N ARG A 40 18.08 -5.16 -5.81
CA ARG A 40 16.96 -4.27 -5.42
C ARG A 40 16.04 -4.85 -4.32
N GLY A 41 16.25 -6.09 -3.90
CA GLY A 41 15.39 -6.75 -2.93
C GLY A 41 15.62 -6.31 -1.49
N LEU A 42 14.70 -6.70 -0.61
CA LEU A 42 14.78 -6.35 0.82
C LEU A 42 15.95 -7.05 1.54
N GLU A 43 16.32 -8.26 1.11
CA GLU A 43 17.51 -8.96 1.60
C GLU A 43 18.72 -8.69 0.71
N PRO A 44 19.94 -8.69 1.29
CA PRO A 44 21.17 -8.65 0.51
C PRO A 44 21.14 -9.75 -0.55
N ASN A 45 21.44 -9.39 -1.80
CA ASN A 45 21.48 -10.30 -2.95
C ASN A 45 20.13 -10.92 -3.37
N SER A 46 19.00 -10.37 -2.95
CA SER A 46 17.67 -10.72 -3.51
C SER A 46 17.21 -9.67 -4.52
N ASP A 47 16.41 -10.08 -5.51
CA ASP A 47 15.70 -9.19 -6.44
C ASP A 47 14.22 -9.00 -6.08
N ASP A 48 13.76 -9.67 -5.01
CA ASP A 48 12.37 -9.67 -4.57
C ASP A 48 12.01 -8.32 -3.96
N GLN A 49 11.02 -7.62 -4.52
CA GLN A 49 10.62 -6.29 -4.05
C GLN A 49 9.19 -6.25 -3.50
N MET A 50 8.44 -7.34 -3.63
CA MET A 50 7.02 -7.41 -3.31
C MET A 50 6.79 -8.49 -2.27
N TYR A 51 6.10 -8.10 -1.21
CA TYR A 51 5.84 -8.98 -0.08
C TYR A 51 4.40 -8.88 0.39
N ILE A 52 3.80 -10.03 0.74
CA ILE A 52 2.63 -10.07 1.61
C ILE A 52 3.15 -10.07 3.03
N VAL A 53 2.74 -9.11 3.84
CA VAL A 53 3.25 -8.95 5.21
C VAL A 53 2.19 -9.37 6.20
N LYS A 54 2.60 -10.20 7.16
CA LYS A 54 1.89 -10.43 8.42
C LYS A 54 2.70 -9.81 9.54
N VAL A 55 2.13 -8.82 10.22
CA VAL A 55 2.79 -8.19 11.36
C VAL A 55 2.36 -8.79 12.69
N ASP A 56 3.28 -8.80 13.65
CA ASP A 56 3.02 -9.20 15.01
C ASP A 56 1.93 -8.32 15.67
N ARG A 57 1.23 -8.88 16.67
CA ARG A 57 0.17 -8.18 17.41
C ARG A 57 0.72 -7.00 18.22
N THR A 58 1.90 -7.14 18.80
CA THR A 58 2.52 -6.07 19.60
C THR A 58 2.96 -4.92 18.70
N PHE A 59 3.62 -5.24 17.58
CA PHE A 59 3.97 -4.27 16.53
C PHE A 59 2.72 -3.52 16.03
N ARG A 60 1.65 -4.25 15.69
CA ARG A 60 0.40 -3.67 15.21
C ARG A 60 -0.22 -2.72 16.22
N SER A 61 -0.14 -3.04 17.51
CA SER A 61 -0.66 -2.21 18.59
C SER A 61 0.12 -0.91 18.74
N GLN A 62 1.45 -0.96 18.64
CA GLN A 62 2.29 0.24 18.66
C GLN A 62 2.09 1.12 17.44
N TYR A 63 2.04 0.52 16.24
CA TYR A 63 1.72 1.25 15.02
C TYR A 63 0.39 2.00 15.14
N GLU A 64 -0.65 1.36 15.67
CA GLU A 64 -1.96 1.98 15.87
C GLU A 64 -1.93 3.13 16.87
N LEU A 65 -1.13 3.01 17.95
CA LEU A 65 -0.96 4.09 18.91
C LEU A 65 -0.32 5.33 18.25
N LEU A 66 0.73 5.14 17.45
CA LEU A 66 1.39 6.20 16.69
C LEU A 66 0.46 6.79 15.63
N LEU A 67 -0.30 5.96 14.92
CA LEU A 67 -1.26 6.44 13.92
C LEU A 67 -2.40 7.24 14.54
N ARG A 68 -2.92 6.82 15.70
CA ARG A 68 -3.97 7.55 16.43
C ARG A 68 -3.48 8.90 16.91
N SER A 69 -2.25 8.98 17.42
CA SER A 69 -1.68 10.27 17.86
C SER A 69 -1.61 11.28 16.71
N TYR A 70 -1.27 10.81 15.50
CA TYR A 70 -1.32 11.62 14.28
C TYR A 70 -2.75 12.00 13.88
N GLN A 71 -3.69 11.04 13.83
CA GLN A 71 -5.07 11.27 13.37
C GLN A 71 -5.86 12.20 14.29
N SER A 72 -5.73 12.05 15.62
CA SER A 72 -6.42 12.91 16.59
C SER A 72 -6.03 14.38 16.43
N ARG A 73 -4.79 14.65 15.99
CA ARG A 73 -4.25 16.01 15.78
C ARG A 73 -4.72 16.65 14.48
N ILE A 74 -5.11 15.86 13.47
CA ILE A 74 -5.72 16.37 12.24
C ILE A 74 -7.14 16.88 12.50
N LEU A 75 -7.90 16.22 13.37
CA LEU A 75 -9.31 16.55 13.63
C LEU A 75 -9.48 17.86 14.41
N THR A 76 -8.46 18.31 15.16
CA THR A 76 -8.47 19.56 15.92
C THR A 76 -8.22 20.83 15.09
N ARG A 77 -7.94 20.72 13.78
CA ARG A 77 -7.62 21.83 12.84
C ARG A 77 -8.75 22.86 12.59
N SER A 78 -9.77 22.94 13.43
CA SER A 78 -10.91 23.84 13.20
C SER A 78 -10.62 25.32 13.51
N ASN A 79 -9.48 25.69 14.12
CA ASN A 79 -9.19 27.07 14.53
C ASN A 79 -7.95 27.67 13.83
N LYS A 80 -8.21 28.63 12.94
CA LYS A 80 -7.29 29.29 12.01
C LYS A 80 -6.17 30.17 12.63
N LYS A 81 -5.96 30.14 13.95
CA LYS A 81 -5.01 31.03 14.67
C LYS A 81 -3.83 30.32 15.32
N ILE A 82 -3.79 28.98 15.35
CA ILE A 82 -2.71 28.16 15.93
C ILE A 82 -2.13 27.26 14.83
N GLU A 83 -1.89 27.80 13.65
CA GLU A 83 -1.62 26.98 12.46
C GLU A 83 -0.15 26.50 12.40
N GLU A 84 0.81 27.34 12.80
CA GLU A 84 2.24 27.00 12.77
C GLU A 84 2.61 25.96 13.83
N ARG A 85 2.25 26.19 15.09
CA ARG A 85 2.60 25.26 16.19
C ARG A 85 1.90 23.90 16.05
N GLU A 86 0.66 23.86 15.57
CA GLU A 86 -0.03 22.59 15.27
C GLU A 86 0.60 21.87 14.08
N SER A 87 1.12 22.60 13.09
CA SER A 87 1.82 22.01 11.94
C SER A 87 3.14 21.33 12.34
N GLU A 88 3.93 21.94 13.22
CA GLU A 88 5.17 21.35 13.74
C GLU A 88 4.90 20.08 14.53
N ILE A 89 3.88 20.10 15.39
CA ILE A 89 3.45 18.97 16.20
C ILE A 89 2.95 17.81 15.32
N LEU A 90 2.22 18.12 14.23
CA LEU A 90 1.78 17.13 13.24
C LEU A 90 2.96 16.53 12.48
N LEU A 91 3.92 17.37 12.07
CA LEU A 91 5.16 16.94 11.41
C LEU A 91 6.00 16.04 12.33
N ALA A 92 6.08 16.35 13.61
CA ALA A 92 6.78 15.51 14.60
C ALA A 92 6.11 14.13 14.74
N SER A 93 4.77 14.09 14.82
CA SER A 93 4.03 12.81 14.85
C SER A 93 4.22 11.99 13.57
N TYR A 94 4.23 12.65 12.41
CA TYR A 94 4.53 11.99 11.13
C TYR A 94 5.95 11.42 11.11
N ARG A 95 6.95 12.22 11.51
CA ARG A 95 8.37 11.80 11.57
C ARG A 95 8.54 10.59 12.48
N GLY A 96 7.93 10.60 13.67
CA GLY A 96 8.00 9.47 14.60
C GLY A 96 7.38 8.18 14.03
N LEU A 97 6.26 8.27 13.31
CA LEU A 97 5.67 7.12 12.63
C LEU A 97 6.57 6.60 11.49
N ASN A 98 7.11 7.51 10.68
CA ASN A 98 7.99 7.15 9.57
C ASN A 98 9.29 6.51 10.06
N GLU A 99 9.91 7.09 11.10
CA GLU A 99 11.12 6.55 11.72
C GLU A 99 10.88 5.17 12.32
N PHE A 100 9.75 4.96 13.00
CA PHE A 100 9.36 3.64 13.51
C PHE A 100 9.23 2.59 12.40
N LEU A 101 8.59 2.94 11.27
CA LEU A 101 8.45 2.04 10.12
C LEU A 101 9.79 1.76 9.44
N CYS A 102 10.61 2.78 9.21
CA CYS A 102 11.95 2.63 8.65
C CYS A 102 12.83 1.77 9.55
N ALA A 103 12.78 1.99 10.86
CA ALA A 103 13.52 1.23 11.86
C ALA A 103 13.09 -0.26 11.86
N PHE A 104 11.79 -0.51 11.71
CA PHE A 104 11.28 -1.87 11.55
C PHE A 104 11.82 -2.56 10.30
N ILE A 105 11.71 -1.92 9.13
CA ILE A 105 12.20 -2.48 7.85
C ILE A 105 13.71 -2.73 7.89
N ASN A 106 14.48 -1.78 8.43
CA ASN A 106 15.93 -1.87 8.57
C ASN A 106 16.39 -2.84 9.68
N ARG A 107 15.47 -3.55 10.34
CA ARG A 107 15.75 -4.47 11.46
C ARG A 107 16.50 -3.80 12.62
N SER A 108 16.33 -2.50 12.82
CA SER A 108 16.99 -1.75 13.90
C SER A 108 16.23 -1.79 15.23
N LEU A 109 15.09 -2.49 15.29
CA LEU A 109 14.27 -2.68 16.49
C LEU A 109 14.36 -4.14 16.95
N PRO A 110 15.18 -4.48 17.96
CA PRO A 110 15.33 -5.86 18.47
C PRO A 110 14.00 -6.47 18.98
N THR A 111 13.09 -5.60 19.39
CA THR A 111 11.75 -5.98 19.85
C THR A 111 10.86 -6.49 18.72
N TYR A 112 11.03 -5.99 17.49
CA TYR A 112 10.14 -6.31 16.37
C TYR A 112 10.96 -6.90 15.22
N ASN A 113 11.21 -8.20 15.30
CA ASN A 113 11.89 -8.93 14.24
C ASN A 113 10.90 -9.47 13.21
N TYR A 114 11.41 -9.72 12.02
CA TYR A 114 10.65 -10.37 10.96
C TYR A 114 11.51 -11.34 10.16
N ILE A 115 10.84 -12.35 9.60
CA ILE A 115 11.44 -13.34 8.71
C ILE A 115 10.91 -13.15 7.29
N ILE A 116 11.77 -13.39 6.30
CA ILE A 116 11.37 -13.42 4.89
C ILE A 116 11.31 -14.88 4.44
N ARG A 117 10.19 -15.29 3.83
CA ARG A 117 10.02 -16.66 3.32
C ARG A 117 9.06 -16.72 2.13
N PRO A 118 9.19 -17.69 1.21
CA PRO A 118 8.15 -17.95 0.23
C PRO A 118 6.92 -18.63 0.89
N ARG A 119 5.75 -18.47 0.27
CA ARG A 119 4.54 -19.26 0.61
C ARG A 119 4.61 -20.64 -0.02
N TRP A 120 4.23 -21.66 0.73
CA TRP A 120 4.09 -23.01 0.20
C TRP A 120 2.90 -23.13 -0.74
N MET A 121 2.90 -24.13 -1.62
CA MET A 121 1.83 -24.34 -2.61
C MET A 121 0.44 -24.43 -1.96
N LEU A 122 0.31 -25.13 -0.83
CA LEU A 122 -0.94 -25.21 -0.09
C LEU A 122 -1.33 -23.87 0.55
N GLU A 123 -0.35 -23.14 1.11
CA GLU A 123 -0.59 -21.78 1.65
C GLU A 123 -1.11 -20.85 0.57
N LYS A 124 -0.57 -20.95 -0.67
CA LYS A 124 -1.05 -20.19 -1.83
C LYS A 124 -2.46 -20.61 -2.23
N LEU A 125 -2.73 -21.91 -2.35
CA LEU A 125 -4.01 -22.45 -2.82
C LEU A 125 -5.16 -22.13 -1.86
N LEU A 126 -4.96 -22.35 -0.57
CA LEU A 126 -5.99 -22.19 0.46
C LEU A 126 -6.05 -20.77 1.03
N ASN A 127 -5.16 -19.90 0.56
CA ASN A 127 -4.96 -18.54 1.03
C ASN A 127 -4.90 -18.41 2.57
N CYS A 128 -4.31 -19.41 3.23
CA CYS A 128 -4.15 -19.45 4.67
C CYS A 128 -2.72 -19.85 5.05
N GLU A 129 -2.37 -19.68 6.31
CA GLU A 129 -1.04 -20.01 6.83
C GLU A 129 -1.06 -21.38 7.50
N PHE A 130 -0.16 -22.27 7.08
CA PHE A 130 -0.09 -23.65 7.61
C PHE A 130 0.92 -23.80 8.74
N ARG A 131 1.83 -22.83 8.93
CA ARG A 131 2.82 -22.83 10.02
C ARG A 131 3.01 -21.44 10.61
N SER A 132 2.39 -21.21 11.77
CA SER A 132 2.99 -20.35 12.80
C SER A 132 4.14 -21.17 13.41
N THR A 133 5.36 -20.66 13.36
CA THR A 133 6.54 -21.33 13.92
C THR A 133 6.24 -21.82 15.33
N ARG A 134 6.08 -23.14 15.48
CA ARG A 134 6.05 -23.85 16.75
C ARG A 134 7.49 -24.14 17.12
N THR A 135 8.25 -23.11 17.48
CA THR A 135 9.61 -23.25 18.05
C THR A 135 10.05 -21.97 18.76
N SER A 136 9.38 -21.62 19.85
CA SER A 136 10.05 -21.20 21.08
C SER A 136 9.04 -21.29 22.22
N GLU A 137 9.44 -21.96 23.30
CA GLU A 137 8.68 -22.13 24.53
C GLU A 137 8.66 -20.83 25.37
N LEU A 138 8.50 -19.67 24.70
CA LEU A 138 8.38 -18.33 25.29
C LEU A 138 7.15 -17.61 24.69
N LEU A 139 6.01 -18.28 24.89
CA LEU A 139 4.59 -17.92 24.88
C LEU A 139 3.98 -16.61 24.32
N ASP A 140 4.69 -15.59 23.82
CA ASP A 140 3.99 -14.36 23.37
C ASP A 140 4.55 -13.65 22.12
N LYS A 141 5.71 -14.05 21.60
CA LYS A 141 6.35 -13.32 20.51
C LYS A 141 6.24 -14.07 19.17
N THR A 142 5.16 -13.81 18.42
CA THR A 142 5.12 -14.20 17.01
C THR A 142 5.91 -13.18 16.20
N ASP A 143 7.03 -13.58 15.60
CA ASP A 143 7.74 -12.69 14.70
C ASP A 143 6.88 -12.32 13.48
N SER A 144 7.10 -11.13 12.94
CA SER A 144 6.41 -10.71 11.71
C SER A 144 6.94 -11.52 10.51
N ILE A 145 6.12 -11.74 9.49
CA ILE A 145 6.48 -12.57 8.33
C ILE A 145 6.27 -11.77 7.06
N PHE A 146 7.30 -11.76 6.22
CA PHE A 146 7.30 -11.17 4.89
C PHE A 146 7.32 -12.31 3.87
N TYR A 147 6.17 -12.53 3.26
CA TYR A 147 6.00 -13.55 2.24
C TYR A 147 6.40 -13.00 0.88
N ILE A 148 7.36 -13.62 0.21
CA ILE A 148 7.74 -13.23 -1.16
C ILE A 148 6.53 -13.41 -2.08
N ASP A 149 6.14 -12.35 -2.79
CA ASP A 149 4.98 -12.29 -3.68
C ASP A 149 5.38 -12.03 -5.14
N PRO A 150 5.87 -13.06 -5.87
CA PRO A 150 6.27 -12.91 -7.27
C PRO A 150 5.06 -12.66 -8.18
N ASP A 151 3.88 -13.11 -7.76
CA ASP A 151 2.63 -13.07 -8.53
C ASP A 151 1.98 -11.67 -8.52
N ARG A 152 2.60 -10.69 -7.85
CA ARG A 152 2.13 -9.29 -7.74
C ARG A 152 0.68 -9.19 -7.26
N ASN A 153 0.30 -9.94 -6.24
CA ASN A 153 -1.07 -9.95 -5.73
C ASN A 153 -1.54 -8.58 -5.24
N PHE A 154 -0.61 -7.70 -4.87
CA PHE A 154 -0.90 -6.29 -4.61
C PHE A 154 -1.64 -5.60 -5.77
N ALA A 155 -1.35 -5.94 -7.03
CA ALA A 155 -2.00 -5.33 -8.20
C ALA A 155 -3.52 -5.52 -8.17
N LYS A 156 -4.03 -6.62 -7.61
CA LYS A 156 -5.48 -6.88 -7.45
C LYS A 156 -6.17 -5.85 -6.56
N THR A 157 -5.42 -5.16 -5.69
CA THR A 157 -5.95 -4.12 -4.80
C THR A 157 -6.03 -2.74 -5.47
N ILE A 158 -5.34 -2.56 -6.60
CA ILE A 158 -5.38 -1.33 -7.40
C ILE A 158 -6.41 -1.55 -8.52
N PHE A 159 -7.08 -0.48 -8.96
CA PHE A 159 -7.97 -0.51 -10.13
C PHE A 159 -7.24 -0.74 -11.47
N ALA A 160 -5.90 -0.73 -11.48
CA ALA A 160 -5.10 -0.95 -12.67
C ALA A 160 -5.34 -2.37 -13.21
N GLY A 161 -5.76 -2.47 -14.48
CA GLY A 161 -6.11 -3.74 -15.13
C GLY A 161 -7.59 -4.15 -15.03
N TYR A 162 -8.43 -3.40 -14.31
CA TYR A 162 -9.88 -3.64 -14.26
C TYR A 162 -10.67 -2.95 -15.38
N GLU A 163 -10.00 -2.46 -16.42
CA GLU A 163 -10.60 -1.74 -17.56
C GLU A 163 -11.70 -2.58 -18.22
N ASN A 164 -11.44 -3.86 -18.45
CA ASN A 164 -12.42 -4.79 -19.02
C ASN A 164 -13.61 -5.03 -18.09
N SER A 165 -13.37 -5.14 -16.77
CA SER A 165 -14.46 -5.31 -15.80
C SER A 165 -15.35 -4.07 -15.73
N LEU A 166 -14.76 -2.86 -15.80
CA LEU A 166 -15.49 -1.59 -15.86
C LEU A 166 -16.28 -1.47 -17.17
N PHE A 167 -15.71 -1.93 -18.28
CA PHE A 167 -16.40 -1.99 -19.56
C PHE A 167 -17.60 -2.94 -19.51
N ILE A 168 -17.42 -4.16 -18.99
CA ILE A 168 -18.51 -5.14 -18.82
C ILE A 168 -19.59 -4.58 -17.91
N TRP A 169 -19.22 -3.90 -16.82
CA TRP A 169 -20.18 -3.26 -15.92
C TRP A 169 -20.99 -2.16 -16.61
N ASN A 170 -20.35 -1.31 -17.41
CA ASN A 170 -21.03 -0.28 -18.20
C ASN A 170 -21.95 -0.90 -19.27
N MET A 171 -21.50 -1.95 -19.96
CA MET A 171 -22.29 -2.68 -20.95
C MET A 171 -23.52 -3.35 -20.31
N ALA A 172 -23.32 -4.02 -19.16
CA ALA A 172 -24.41 -4.66 -18.43
C ALA A 172 -25.44 -3.63 -17.93
N THR A 173 -24.97 -2.46 -17.48
CA THR A 173 -25.82 -1.36 -17.04
C THR A 173 -26.62 -0.78 -18.21
N PHE A 174 -25.99 -0.63 -19.39
CA PHE A 174 -26.69 -0.23 -20.62
C PHE A 174 -27.79 -1.22 -20.99
N LEU A 175 -27.47 -2.51 -21.07
CA LEU A 175 -28.45 -3.55 -21.41
C LEU A 175 -29.60 -3.61 -20.39
N PHE A 176 -29.29 -3.45 -19.12
CA PHE A 176 -30.29 -3.40 -18.06
C PHE A 176 -31.24 -2.21 -18.24
N ILE A 177 -30.73 -1.02 -18.56
CA ILE A 177 -31.58 0.16 -18.77
C ILE A 177 -32.36 0.06 -20.08
N ASP A 178 -31.75 -0.45 -21.14
CA ASP A 178 -32.40 -0.64 -22.44
C ASP A 178 -33.63 -1.56 -22.33
N TYR A 179 -33.52 -2.62 -21.51
CA TYR A 179 -34.63 -3.52 -21.19
C TYR A 179 -35.86 -2.78 -20.60
N PHE A 180 -35.68 -1.71 -19.83
CA PHE A 180 -36.78 -0.94 -19.23
C PHE A 180 -37.19 0.30 -20.06
N ALA A 181 -36.25 0.89 -20.80
CA ALA A 181 -36.45 2.17 -21.48
C ALA A 181 -37.17 2.03 -22.83
N PHE A 182 -37.14 0.85 -23.46
CA PHE A 182 -37.66 0.59 -24.81
C PHE A 182 -37.14 1.55 -25.90
N ASN A 183 -36.09 2.32 -25.60
CA ASN A 183 -35.44 3.30 -26.45
C ASN A 183 -33.94 3.32 -26.14
N TYR A 184 -33.15 2.85 -27.10
CA TYR A 184 -31.69 2.72 -26.98
C TYR A 184 -30.96 4.06 -26.80
N VAL A 185 -31.51 5.16 -27.34
CA VAL A 185 -30.90 6.50 -27.18
C VAL A 185 -31.05 6.98 -25.75
N LEU A 186 -32.24 6.81 -25.16
CA LEU A 186 -32.49 7.16 -23.77
C LEU A 186 -31.64 6.29 -22.82
N ALA A 187 -31.53 4.99 -23.11
CA ALA A 187 -30.69 4.08 -22.34
C ALA A 187 -29.21 4.48 -22.37
N ALA A 188 -28.70 4.92 -23.53
CA ALA A 188 -27.33 5.40 -23.66
C ALA A 188 -27.07 6.66 -22.83
N ILE A 189 -27.99 7.64 -22.86
CA ILE A 189 -27.89 8.88 -22.08
C ILE A 189 -27.88 8.58 -20.57
N ILE A 190 -28.80 7.74 -20.09
CA ILE A 190 -28.89 7.41 -18.67
C ILE A 190 -27.64 6.63 -18.22
N THR A 191 -27.18 5.66 -19.01
CA THR A 191 -25.95 4.91 -18.70
C THR A 191 -24.74 5.83 -18.62
N TYR A 192 -24.63 6.79 -19.54
CA TYR A 192 -23.56 7.78 -19.53
C TYR A 192 -23.60 8.65 -18.26
N LEU A 193 -24.78 9.11 -17.84
CA LEU A 193 -24.95 9.87 -16.60
C LEU A 193 -24.55 9.06 -15.35
N LEU A 194 -24.94 7.78 -15.28
CA LEU A 194 -24.54 6.90 -14.18
C LEU A 194 -23.03 6.69 -14.14
N ASN A 195 -22.38 6.50 -15.30
CA ASN A 195 -20.94 6.37 -15.38
C ASN A 195 -20.24 7.66 -14.93
N LEU A 196 -20.73 8.84 -15.30
CA LEU A 196 -20.20 10.12 -14.82
C LEU A 196 -20.26 10.24 -13.29
N ILE A 197 -21.40 9.90 -12.69
CA ILE A 197 -21.57 9.91 -11.23
C ILE A 197 -20.60 8.92 -10.57
N ALA A 198 -20.47 7.70 -11.11
CA ALA A 198 -19.56 6.69 -10.60
C ALA A 198 -18.10 7.15 -10.65
N VAL A 199 -17.68 7.79 -11.74
CA VAL A 199 -16.32 8.35 -11.89
C VAL A 199 -16.08 9.45 -10.85
N GLN A 200 -17.03 10.37 -10.68
CA GLN A 200 -16.90 11.47 -9.72
C GLN A 200 -16.87 10.99 -8.28
N MET A 201 -17.75 10.04 -7.92
CA MET A 201 -17.73 9.39 -6.61
C MET A 201 -16.38 8.70 -6.37
N ARG A 202 -15.88 7.96 -7.35
CA ARG A 202 -14.58 7.28 -7.25
C ARG A 202 -13.44 8.26 -7.04
N GLN A 203 -13.41 9.37 -7.77
CA GLN A 203 -12.34 10.37 -7.64
C GLN A 203 -12.37 11.01 -6.24
N SER A 204 -13.54 11.46 -5.78
CA SER A 204 -13.67 12.11 -4.47
C SER A 204 -13.37 11.15 -3.32
N LEU A 205 -13.95 9.94 -3.32
CA LEU A 205 -13.73 8.94 -2.27
C LEU A 205 -12.30 8.39 -2.32
N GLY A 206 -11.76 8.19 -3.53
CA GLY A 206 -10.39 7.72 -3.77
C GLY A 206 -9.37 8.70 -3.21
N GLN A 207 -9.46 9.98 -3.56
CA GLN A 207 -8.57 11.03 -3.04
C GLN A 207 -8.64 11.15 -1.52
N GLN A 208 -9.84 11.09 -0.94
CA GLN A 208 -10.02 11.13 0.52
C GLN A 208 -9.37 9.94 1.22
N ASN A 209 -9.59 8.74 0.68
CA ASN A 209 -9.03 7.51 1.24
C ASN A 209 -7.51 7.47 1.10
N LEU A 210 -7.00 7.88 -0.06
CA LEU A 210 -5.57 7.95 -0.33
C LEU A 210 -4.89 8.93 0.63
N ALA A 211 -5.37 10.17 0.71
CA ALA A 211 -4.83 11.19 1.62
C ALA A 211 -4.80 10.71 3.08
N LYS A 212 -5.89 10.06 3.53
CA LYS A 212 -5.99 9.54 4.90
C LYS A 212 -5.03 8.39 5.18
N LYS A 213 -4.79 7.51 4.20
CA LYS A 213 -3.95 6.32 4.36
C LYS A 213 -2.47 6.58 4.13
N THR A 214 -2.13 7.45 3.18
CA THR A 214 -0.74 7.85 2.91
C THR A 214 -0.26 8.94 3.86
N LEU A 215 -1.19 9.56 4.61
CA LEU A 215 -0.90 10.71 5.48
C LEU A 215 -0.35 11.91 4.70
N ILE A 216 -0.62 11.93 3.38
CA ILE A 216 -0.23 13.00 2.46
C ILE A 216 -1.39 13.98 2.35
N PRO A 217 -1.15 15.30 2.45
CA PRO A 217 -2.20 16.31 2.27
C PRO A 217 -2.81 16.25 0.86
N LYS A 218 -4.13 16.50 0.75
CA LYS A 218 -4.88 16.40 -0.52
C LYS A 218 -4.30 17.25 -1.65
N ASN A 219 -3.70 18.39 -1.33
CA ASN A 219 -3.05 19.30 -2.27
C ASN A 219 -1.81 18.72 -2.96
N PHE A 220 -1.26 17.61 -2.46
CA PHE A 220 -0.17 16.88 -3.12
C PHE A 220 -0.65 15.66 -3.91
N LEU A 221 -1.95 15.35 -3.88
CA LEU A 221 -2.54 14.29 -4.70
C LEU A 221 -2.94 14.91 -6.04
N ILE A 222 -2.16 14.62 -7.08
CA ILE A 222 -2.40 15.01 -8.48
C ILE A 222 -3.53 14.14 -9.06
#